data_AF-A0A9D5J0V6-F1
#
_entry.id   AF-A0A9D5J0V6-F1
#
_cell.length_a   1.000
_cell.length_b   1.000
_cell.length_c   1.000
_cell.angle_alpha   90.00
_cell.angle_beta   90.00
_cell.angle_gamma   90.00
#
_symmetry.space_group_name_H-M   'P 1'
#
loop_
_entity.id
_entity.type
_entity.pdbx_description
1 polymer ?
#
loop_
_entity_poly.entity_id
_entity_poly.type
_entity_poly.pdbx_seq_one_letter_code
_entity_poly.pdbx_strand_id
1 'polypeptide(L)'
;MAKSTLVIVGPGGIGKSPIDGLVRRDVVRLDPYRLRLGGPRDSGDRLYAPPKIREEIAGVLGRFGDTAIVKKAGGETVEWYSKAGVVFFTVRGEWQCIVVPSDTGTLAKLEIYAPVLPTLLTIPEFVAALGNVSIVVLNPAPVALSLMKDWTDIKQRTWQNCKKRGDTDESAEKRAKSVTSEAPYWRELVGKHGAVEAVNWRFPEFVYKESPASLQQAKKHLLELDGTLGLFFQ
;
A
#
# COMPACT_ATOMS: atom_id res chain seq x y z
N MET A 1 1.66 -20.35 -14.60
CA MET A 1 0.56 -19.54 -14.00
C MET A 1 0.88 -18.07 -14.24
N ALA A 2 -0.13 -17.24 -14.51
CA ALA A 2 0.06 -15.80 -14.61
C ALA A 2 0.44 -15.22 -13.23
N LYS A 3 1.31 -14.20 -13.21
CA LYS A 3 1.67 -13.47 -12.00
C LYS A 3 0.40 -12.88 -11.36
N SER A 4 0.29 -12.97 -10.05
CA SER A 4 -0.79 -12.36 -9.27
C SER A 4 -0.20 -11.51 -8.15
N THR A 5 -0.75 -10.32 -7.95
CA THR A 5 -0.25 -9.34 -6.98
C THR A 5 -1.35 -8.97 -5.98
N LEU A 6 -1.06 -9.12 -4.70
CA LEU A 6 -1.90 -8.65 -3.60
C LEU A 6 -1.52 -7.21 -3.23
N VAL A 7 -2.51 -6.34 -3.09
CA VAL A 7 -2.36 -4.99 -2.54
C VAL A 7 -3.34 -4.82 -1.39
N ILE A 8 -2.86 -4.44 -0.21
CA ILE A 8 -3.72 -4.11 0.94
C ILE A 8 -3.52 -2.65 1.31
N VAL A 9 -4.58 -1.85 1.23
CA VAL A 9 -4.58 -0.42 1.58
C VAL A 9 -5.59 -0.11 2.69
N GLY A 10 -5.45 1.07 3.28
CA GLY A 10 -6.31 1.56 4.36
C GLY A 10 -5.57 2.51 5.29
N PRO A 11 -6.24 3.12 6.27
CA PRO A 11 -5.66 4.12 7.15
C PRO A 11 -4.52 3.60 8.04
N GLY A 12 -3.81 4.51 8.71
CA GLY A 12 -2.80 4.15 9.71
C GLY A 12 -3.40 3.34 10.88
N GLY A 13 -2.65 2.37 11.41
CA GLY A 13 -3.09 1.55 12.54
C GLY A 13 -4.19 0.54 12.22
N ILE A 14 -4.62 0.41 10.96
CA ILE A 14 -5.76 -0.44 10.56
C ILE A 14 -5.46 -1.95 10.55
N GLY A 15 -4.20 -2.37 10.69
CA GLY A 15 -3.83 -3.79 10.78
C GLY A 15 -3.02 -4.32 9.61
N LYS A 16 -2.57 -3.48 8.67
CA LYS A 16 -1.85 -3.92 7.46
C LYS A 16 -0.56 -4.69 7.79
N SER A 17 0.29 -4.15 8.67
CA SER A 17 1.60 -4.75 8.94
C SER A 17 1.50 -6.13 9.62
N PRO A 18 0.64 -6.36 10.63
CA PRO A 18 0.42 -7.71 11.15
C PRO A 18 -0.11 -8.71 10.12
N ILE A 19 -0.97 -8.28 9.19
CA ILE A 19 -1.48 -9.14 8.11
C ILE A 19 -0.35 -9.59 7.16
N ASP A 20 0.74 -8.81 7.00
CA ASP A 20 1.91 -9.24 6.23
C ASP A 20 2.53 -10.54 6.77
N GLY A 21 2.41 -10.79 8.09
CA GLY A 21 2.85 -12.02 8.72
C GLY A 21 2.02 -13.28 8.35
N LEU A 22 0.82 -13.10 7.78
CA LEU A 22 -0.01 -14.18 7.25
C LEU A 22 0.31 -14.54 5.80
N VAL A 23 1.03 -13.66 5.10
CA VAL A 23 1.40 -13.86 3.70
C VAL A 23 2.43 -14.98 3.63
N ARG A 24 2.22 -15.93 2.71
CA ARG A 24 3.10 -17.08 2.54
C ARG A 24 4.54 -16.62 2.25
N ARG A 25 5.49 -17.44 2.67
CA ARG A 25 6.93 -17.13 2.55
C ARG A 25 7.43 -17.05 1.11
N ASP A 26 6.74 -17.70 0.17
CA ASP A 26 7.07 -17.72 -1.26
C ASP A 26 6.48 -16.53 -2.05
N VAL A 27 5.70 -15.66 -1.41
CA VAL A 27 5.20 -14.42 -2.03
C VAL A 27 6.30 -13.37 -2.03
N VAL A 28 6.61 -12.80 -3.19
CA VAL A 28 7.59 -11.73 -3.32
C VAL A 28 7.05 -10.44 -2.75
N ARG A 29 7.74 -9.83 -1.78
CA ARG A 29 7.38 -8.53 -1.22
C ARG A 29 7.96 -7.40 -2.06
N LEU A 30 7.10 -6.56 -2.62
CA LEU A 30 7.45 -5.36 -3.37
C LEU A 30 7.24 -4.16 -2.44
N ASP A 31 8.18 -3.98 -1.51
CA ASP A 31 8.16 -2.90 -0.53
C ASP A 31 9.00 -1.71 -1.02
N PRO A 32 8.58 -0.45 -0.78
CA PRO A 32 9.29 0.71 -1.27
C PRO A 32 10.55 1.00 -0.47
N TYR A 33 11.64 1.28 -1.18
CA TYR A 33 12.80 1.99 -0.65
C TYR A 33 12.44 3.45 -0.43
N ARG A 34 12.58 3.93 0.80
CA ARG A 34 12.32 5.32 1.18
C ARG A 34 13.57 6.15 0.91
N LEU A 35 13.50 7.08 -0.04
CA LEU A 35 14.64 7.89 -0.46
C LEU A 35 14.68 9.19 0.36
N ARG A 36 15.53 9.25 1.39
CA ARG A 36 15.55 10.36 2.37
C ARG A 36 16.96 10.68 2.84
N LEU A 37 17.18 11.94 3.21
CA LEU A 37 18.49 12.43 3.67
C LEU A 37 18.88 11.90 5.05
N GLY A 38 17.92 11.81 5.98
CA GLY A 38 18.18 11.54 7.40
C GLY A 38 18.45 10.08 7.78
N GLY A 39 18.56 9.17 6.81
CA GLY A 39 18.71 7.73 7.10
C GLY A 39 17.45 7.11 7.75
N PRO A 40 17.59 5.91 8.34
CA PRO A 40 16.46 5.18 8.93
C PRO A 40 15.85 5.94 10.12
N ARG A 41 14.52 5.91 10.28
CA ARG A 41 13.87 6.54 11.44
C ARG A 41 14.12 5.76 12.73
N ASP A 42 14.22 4.44 12.62
CA ASP A 42 14.45 3.51 13.71
C ASP A 42 15.10 2.21 13.18
N SER A 43 15.41 1.28 14.07
CA SER A 43 16.05 0.00 13.75
C SER A 43 15.20 -0.96 12.90
N GLY A 44 13.90 -0.72 12.78
CA GLY A 44 12.99 -1.47 11.92
C GLY A 44 12.95 -0.96 10.48
N ASP A 45 13.49 0.23 10.23
CA ASP A 45 13.35 0.95 8.97
C ASP A 45 14.48 0.60 7.98
N ARG A 46 14.45 -0.64 7.47
CA ARG A 46 15.57 -1.25 6.74
C ARG A 46 15.67 -0.84 5.26
N LEU A 47 14.58 -0.36 4.66
CA LEU A 47 14.52 -0.01 3.24
C LEU A 47 14.66 1.50 3.05
N TYR A 48 15.91 1.98 3.07
CA TYR A 48 16.21 3.40 2.86
C TYR A 48 17.39 3.61 1.94
N ALA A 49 17.40 4.75 1.26
CA ALA A 49 18.47 5.17 0.38
C ALA A 49 18.59 6.71 0.36
N PRO A 50 19.76 7.28 0.00
CA PRO A 50 19.89 8.72 -0.24
C PRO A 50 19.00 9.20 -1.41
N PRO A 51 18.42 10.41 -1.38
CA PRO A 51 17.53 10.91 -2.45
C PRO A 51 18.18 11.00 -3.82
N LYS A 52 19.49 11.29 -3.87
CA LYS A 52 20.28 11.36 -5.10
C LYS A 52 20.23 10.07 -5.93
N ILE A 53 19.92 8.93 -5.29
CA ILE A 53 19.80 7.64 -5.97
C ILE A 53 18.71 7.67 -7.05
N ARG A 54 17.63 8.45 -6.90
CA ARG A 54 16.64 8.59 -7.96
C ARG A 54 17.26 9.14 -9.23
N GLU A 55 18.01 10.24 -9.14
CA GLU A 55 18.66 10.88 -10.30
C GLU A 55 19.75 10.00 -10.90
N GLU A 56 20.57 9.36 -10.05
CA GLU A 56 21.61 8.43 -10.48
C GLU A 56 21.01 7.23 -11.24
N ILE A 57 19.96 6.59 -10.70
CA ILE A 57 19.26 5.47 -11.36
C ILE A 57 18.57 5.94 -12.64
N ALA A 58 17.79 7.03 -12.59
CA ALA A 58 17.10 7.58 -13.75
C ALA A 58 18.08 7.90 -14.90
N GLY A 59 19.24 8.48 -14.59
CA GLY A 59 20.29 8.77 -15.56
C GLY A 59 20.89 7.49 -16.18
N VAL A 60 21.12 6.45 -15.37
CA VAL A 60 21.59 5.15 -15.86
C VAL A 60 20.53 4.51 -16.77
N LEU A 61 19.28 4.43 -16.33
CA LEU A 61 18.18 3.86 -17.11
C LEU A 61 17.98 4.58 -18.45
N GLY A 62 18.05 5.91 -18.44
CA GLY A 62 17.98 6.72 -19.65
C GLY A 62 19.12 6.43 -20.63
N ARG A 63 20.35 6.21 -20.15
CA ARG A 63 21.50 5.81 -21.00
C ARG A 63 21.31 4.43 -21.64
N PHE A 64 20.57 3.54 -21.00
CA PHE A 64 20.17 2.24 -21.55
C PHE A 64 18.84 2.29 -22.33
N GLY A 65 18.34 3.49 -22.62
CA GLY A 65 17.16 3.70 -23.45
C GLY A 65 15.84 3.36 -22.77
N ASP A 66 15.79 3.34 -21.44
CA ASP A 66 14.54 3.26 -20.68
C ASP A 66 14.12 4.66 -20.22
N THR A 67 12.98 5.11 -20.73
CA THR A 67 12.46 6.47 -20.50
C THR A 67 11.21 6.37 -19.65
N ALA A 68 11.13 7.19 -18.61
CA ALA A 68 9.99 7.16 -17.70
C ALA A 68 8.69 7.63 -18.38
N ILE A 69 7.61 6.89 -18.12
CA ILE A 69 6.25 7.44 -18.17
C ILE A 69 6.05 8.25 -16.89
N VAL A 70 5.89 9.57 -17.02
CA VAL A 70 5.71 10.47 -15.88
C VAL A 70 4.24 10.87 -15.76
N LYS A 71 3.64 10.70 -14.58
CA LYS A 71 2.27 11.13 -14.27
C LYS A 71 2.20 11.89 -12.95
N LYS A 72 1.18 12.75 -12.81
CA LYS A 72 0.82 13.41 -11.55
C LYS A 72 -0.34 12.68 -10.89
N ALA A 73 -0.25 12.49 -9.58
CA ALA A 73 -1.21 11.74 -8.78
C ALA A 73 -1.49 12.49 -7.47
N GLY A 74 -2.50 13.37 -7.44
CA GLY A 74 -2.91 13.99 -6.18
C GLY A 74 -1.90 14.91 -5.50
N GLY A 75 -1.08 15.62 -6.30
CA GLY A 75 0.06 16.39 -5.79
C GLY A 75 1.36 15.60 -5.73
N GLU A 76 1.31 14.28 -5.89
CA GLU A 76 2.48 13.42 -6.03
C GLU A 76 2.93 13.29 -7.48
N THR A 77 4.19 12.89 -7.68
CA THR A 77 4.75 12.52 -8.97
C THR A 77 4.99 11.03 -9.01
N VAL A 78 4.75 10.41 -10.16
CA VAL A 78 5.02 9.00 -10.43
C VAL A 78 5.84 8.89 -11.71
N GLU A 79 6.86 8.06 -11.70
CA GLU A 79 7.76 7.78 -12.83
C GLU A 79 7.87 6.27 -12.99
N TRP A 80 7.44 5.74 -14.13
CA TRP A 80 7.51 4.31 -14.43
C TRP A 80 8.50 4.04 -15.57
N TYR A 81 9.55 3.29 -15.26
CA TYR A 81 10.57 2.81 -16.19
C TYR A 81 10.25 1.35 -16.53
N SER A 82 9.60 1.14 -17.67
CA SER A 82 8.95 -0.13 -17.98
C SER A 82 9.92 -1.26 -18.30
N LYS A 83 11.08 -0.96 -18.91
CA LYS A 83 12.07 -1.99 -19.25
C LYS A 83 12.79 -2.51 -18.01
N ALA A 84 13.14 -1.61 -17.10
CA ALA A 84 13.82 -1.93 -15.85
C ALA A 84 12.86 -2.41 -14.75
N GLY A 85 11.56 -2.19 -14.92
CA GLY A 85 10.57 -2.49 -13.91
C GLY A 85 10.71 -1.61 -12.67
N VAL A 86 11.03 -0.32 -12.83
CA VAL A 86 11.29 0.59 -11.69
C VAL A 86 10.22 1.67 -11.62
N VAL A 87 9.55 1.77 -10.47
CA VAL A 87 8.65 2.89 -10.15
C VAL A 87 9.35 3.82 -9.16
N PHE A 88 9.48 5.10 -9.51
CA PHE A 88 9.65 6.16 -8.53
C PHE A 88 8.33 6.87 -8.27
N PHE A 89 8.05 7.21 -7.03
CA PHE A 89 6.90 8.04 -6.70
C PHE A 89 7.14 8.87 -5.47
N THR A 90 6.45 9.99 -5.34
CA THR A 90 6.52 10.80 -4.12
C THR A 90 5.42 10.43 -3.14
N VAL A 91 5.72 10.57 -1.86
CA VAL A 91 4.76 10.51 -0.76
C VAL A 91 4.99 11.74 0.11
N ARG A 92 4.09 12.71 -0.01
CA ARG A 92 4.17 14.01 0.67
C ARG A 92 5.47 14.73 0.31
N GLY A 93 5.84 14.66 -0.96
CA GLY A 93 7.06 15.28 -1.50
C GLY A 93 8.35 14.45 -1.35
N GLU A 94 8.33 13.38 -0.56
CA GLU A 94 9.51 12.51 -0.36
C GLU A 94 9.50 11.37 -1.39
N TRP A 95 10.61 11.16 -2.08
CA TRP A 95 10.73 10.10 -3.09
C TRP A 95 10.77 8.70 -2.46
N GLN A 96 10.15 7.76 -3.16
CA GLN A 96 10.20 6.33 -2.90
C GLN A 96 10.49 5.58 -4.20
N CYS A 97 11.08 4.41 -4.09
CA CYS A 97 11.42 3.54 -5.21
C CYS A 97 10.91 2.12 -4.97
N ILE A 98 10.20 1.55 -5.95
CA ILE A 98 9.81 0.13 -5.97
C ILE A 98 10.41 -0.50 -7.22
N VAL A 99 11.04 -1.66 -7.04
CA VAL A 99 11.46 -2.51 -8.15
C VAL A 99 10.42 -3.62 -8.31
N VAL A 100 9.81 -3.69 -9.49
CA VAL A 100 8.85 -4.71 -9.91
C VAL A 100 9.61 -5.69 -10.82
N PRO A 101 10.17 -6.79 -10.27
CA PRO A 101 10.99 -7.70 -11.03
C PRO A 101 10.18 -8.40 -12.14
N SER A 102 10.84 -8.60 -13.28
CA SER A 102 10.30 -9.31 -14.44
C SER A 102 10.06 -10.80 -14.16
N ASP A 103 10.93 -11.44 -13.36
CA ASP A 103 11.09 -12.90 -13.42
C ASP A 103 10.88 -13.72 -12.13
N THR A 104 10.43 -13.15 -11.02
CA THR A 104 10.71 -13.83 -9.73
C THR A 104 9.53 -14.37 -8.93
N GLY A 105 8.32 -14.48 -9.48
CA GLY A 105 7.27 -15.22 -8.77
C GLY A 105 5.91 -15.24 -9.44
N THR A 106 5.16 -16.32 -9.21
CA THR A 106 3.72 -16.36 -9.53
C THR A 106 2.92 -15.44 -8.61
N LEU A 107 3.43 -15.14 -7.40
CA LEU A 107 2.72 -14.35 -6.40
C LEU A 107 3.60 -13.22 -5.87
N ALA A 108 3.04 -12.01 -5.77
CA ALA A 108 3.67 -10.85 -5.15
C ALA A 108 2.71 -10.14 -4.18
N LYS A 109 3.25 -9.40 -3.22
CA LYS A 109 2.51 -8.42 -2.41
C LYS A 109 3.16 -7.06 -2.58
N LEU A 110 2.38 -6.06 -2.97
CA LEU A 110 2.85 -4.71 -3.21
C LEU A 110 2.42 -3.79 -2.06
N GLU A 111 3.40 -3.13 -1.43
CA GLU A 111 3.16 -2.02 -0.52
C GLU A 111 3.30 -0.70 -1.28
N ILE A 112 2.23 0.10 -1.32
CA ILE A 112 2.23 1.34 -2.06
C ILE A 112 1.29 2.37 -1.43
N TYR A 113 1.66 3.65 -1.57
CA TYR A 113 0.85 4.75 -1.08
C TYR A 113 -0.43 4.87 -1.91
N ALA A 114 -1.59 4.78 -1.25
CA ALA A 114 -2.87 4.69 -1.94
C ALA A 114 -3.12 5.82 -2.96
N PRO A 115 -2.74 7.09 -2.71
CA PRO A 115 -2.87 8.17 -3.70
C PRO A 115 -2.15 7.96 -5.03
N VAL A 116 -1.07 7.18 -5.09
CA VAL A 116 -0.34 6.95 -6.35
C VAL A 116 -0.86 5.73 -7.13
N LEU A 117 -1.53 4.80 -6.44
CA LEU A 117 -1.92 3.51 -7.01
C LEU A 117 -2.94 3.65 -8.16
N PRO A 118 -4.06 4.40 -8.06
CA PRO A 118 -4.99 4.57 -9.18
C PRO A 118 -4.29 5.05 -10.45
N THR A 119 -3.38 6.03 -10.33
CA THR A 119 -2.61 6.55 -11.47
C THR A 119 -1.72 5.47 -12.09
N LEU A 120 -1.03 4.67 -11.29
CA LEU A 120 -0.22 3.56 -11.78
C LEU A 120 -1.06 2.48 -12.48
N LEU A 121 -2.27 2.20 -11.98
CA LEU A 121 -3.20 1.25 -12.60
C LEU A 121 -3.76 1.74 -13.95
N THR A 122 -3.54 3.01 -14.32
CA THR A 122 -3.84 3.52 -15.68
C THR A 122 -2.70 3.30 -16.69
N ILE A 123 -1.58 2.71 -16.27
CA ILE A 123 -0.42 2.43 -17.12
C ILE A 123 -0.45 0.94 -17.50
N PRO A 124 -0.80 0.58 -18.74
CA PRO A 124 -0.96 -0.81 -19.16
C PRO A 124 0.27 -1.68 -18.89
N GLU A 125 1.46 -1.15 -19.11
CA GLU A 125 2.73 -1.84 -18.89
C GLU A 125 2.98 -2.14 -17.42
N PHE A 126 2.56 -1.24 -16.52
CA PHE A 126 2.65 -1.47 -15.08
C PHE A 126 1.65 -2.54 -14.64
N VAL A 127 0.40 -2.49 -15.12
CA VAL A 127 -0.60 -3.53 -14.84
C VAL A 127 -0.13 -4.88 -15.36
N ALA A 128 0.41 -4.93 -16.58
CA ALA A 128 0.99 -6.15 -17.14
C ALA A 128 2.15 -6.70 -16.28
N ALA A 129 3.01 -5.82 -15.75
CA ALA A 129 4.10 -6.21 -14.85
C ALA A 129 3.61 -6.75 -13.49
N LEU A 130 2.43 -6.35 -13.03
CA LEU A 130 1.80 -6.89 -11.81
C LEU A 130 0.97 -8.16 -12.06
N GLY A 131 0.50 -8.38 -13.29
CA GLY A 131 -0.39 -9.48 -13.65
C GLY A 131 -1.79 -9.30 -13.06
N ASN A 132 -2.38 -10.36 -12.48
CA ASN A 132 -3.69 -10.30 -11.85
C ASN A 132 -3.60 -9.57 -10.50
N VAL A 133 -4.19 -8.39 -10.38
CA VAL A 133 -4.09 -7.58 -9.15
C VAL A 133 -5.33 -7.77 -8.28
N SER A 134 -5.15 -8.29 -7.06
CA SER A 134 -6.18 -8.33 -6.01
C SER A 134 -5.95 -7.17 -5.05
N ILE A 135 -6.87 -6.20 -5.02
CA ILE A 135 -6.77 -5.01 -4.16
C ILE A 135 -7.80 -5.12 -3.04
N VAL A 136 -7.34 -5.02 -1.79
CA VAL A 136 -8.19 -5.00 -0.60
C VAL A 136 -8.08 -3.64 0.09
N VAL A 137 -9.23 -3.02 0.33
CA VAL A 137 -9.33 -1.77 1.10
C VAL A 137 -9.90 -2.06 2.48
N LEU A 138 -9.09 -1.88 3.53
CA LEU A 138 -9.52 -2.04 4.92
C LEU A 138 -10.21 -0.76 5.39
N ASN A 139 -11.54 -0.80 5.50
CA ASN A 139 -12.34 0.34 5.95
C ASN A 139 -12.80 0.14 7.41
N PRO A 140 -12.30 0.92 8.38
CA PRO A 140 -12.73 0.78 9.78
C PRO A 140 -14.18 1.21 10.04
N ALA A 141 -14.79 1.97 9.13
CA ALA A 141 -16.11 2.54 9.33
C ALA A 141 -17.23 1.55 8.99
N PRO A 142 -18.42 1.69 9.60
CA PRO A 142 -19.54 0.79 9.38
C PRO A 142 -20.23 0.98 8.02
N VAL A 143 -19.89 2.06 7.29
CA VAL A 143 -20.49 2.44 6.01
C VAL A 143 -19.45 2.29 4.91
N ALA A 144 -19.87 1.76 3.76
CA ALA A 144 -19.03 1.61 2.57
C ALA A 144 -18.51 2.96 2.06
N LEU A 145 -17.29 3.00 1.54
CA LEU A 145 -16.62 4.22 1.06
C LEU A 145 -17.43 4.94 -0.02
N SER A 146 -18.16 4.19 -0.86
CA SER A 146 -19.03 4.72 -1.92
C SER A 146 -20.24 5.51 -1.40
N LEU A 147 -20.70 5.22 -0.18
CA LEU A 147 -21.88 5.84 0.43
C LEU A 147 -21.55 6.99 1.40
N MET A 148 -20.26 7.17 1.71
CA MET A 148 -19.82 8.20 2.65
C MET A 148 -19.93 9.62 2.09
N LYS A 149 -20.48 10.54 2.88
CA LYS A 149 -20.51 11.98 2.53
C LYS A 149 -19.25 12.72 2.97
N ASP A 150 -18.67 12.29 4.08
CA ASP A 150 -17.42 12.79 4.63
C ASP A 150 -16.60 11.65 5.26
N TRP A 151 -15.42 11.99 5.79
CA TRP A 151 -14.45 11.03 6.31
C TRP A 151 -14.36 11.00 7.84
N THR A 152 -15.31 11.58 8.55
CA THR A 152 -15.23 11.81 10.00
C THR A 152 -15.10 10.49 10.77
N ASP A 153 -15.92 9.50 10.43
CA ASP A 153 -15.87 8.18 11.07
C ASP A 153 -14.51 7.49 10.88
N ILE A 154 -13.96 7.53 9.66
CA ILE A 154 -12.64 6.94 9.39
C ILE A 154 -11.56 7.68 10.15
N LYS A 155 -11.61 9.02 10.20
CA LYS A 155 -10.65 9.85 10.96
C LYS A 155 -10.68 9.51 12.44
N GLN A 156 -11.88 9.48 13.04
CA GLN A 156 -12.06 9.18 14.46
C GLN A 156 -11.55 7.77 14.80
N ARG A 157 -11.90 6.77 14.00
CA ARG A 157 -11.45 5.39 14.20
C ARG A 157 -9.95 5.24 13.99
N THR A 158 -9.38 5.91 12.99
CA THR A 158 -7.92 5.95 12.77
C THR A 158 -7.20 6.51 13.98
N TRP A 159 -7.67 7.64 14.51
CA TRP A 159 -7.10 8.24 15.73
C TRP A 159 -7.16 7.27 16.91
N GLN A 160 -8.34 6.67 17.18
CA GLN A 160 -8.54 5.72 18.26
C GLN A 160 -7.64 4.48 18.12
N ASN A 161 -7.56 3.91 16.92
CA ASN A 161 -6.74 2.74 16.63
C ASN A 161 -5.25 3.04 16.86
N CYS A 162 -4.77 4.20 16.41
CA CYS A 162 -3.41 4.68 16.65
C CYS A 162 -3.13 4.88 18.15
N LYS A 163 -4.05 5.51 18.90
CA LYS A 163 -3.91 5.70 20.35
C LYS A 163 -3.81 4.37 21.10
N LYS A 164 -4.72 3.43 20.79
CA LYS A 164 -4.70 2.08 21.40
C LYS A 164 -3.46 1.28 21.04
N ARG A 165 -2.88 1.51 19.85
CA ARG A 165 -1.61 0.89 19.45
C ARG A 165 -0.42 1.36 20.29
N GLY A 166 -0.53 2.55 20.91
CA GLY A 166 0.51 3.20 21.70
C GLY A 166 1.11 4.46 21.05
N ASP A 167 0.49 5.01 20.00
CA ASP A 167 0.98 6.24 19.36
C ASP A 167 0.76 7.47 20.27
N THR A 168 1.66 8.45 20.18
CA THR A 168 1.46 9.79 20.78
C THR A 168 0.24 10.49 20.18
N ASP A 169 -0.33 11.47 20.89
CA ASP A 169 -1.48 12.25 20.38
C ASP A 169 -1.17 12.94 19.06
N GLU A 170 0.01 13.57 18.96
CA GLU A 170 0.46 14.24 17.73
C GLU A 170 0.57 13.26 16.56
N SER A 171 1.15 12.07 16.79
CA SER A 171 1.26 11.04 15.75
C SER A 171 -0.12 10.53 15.32
N ALA A 172 -1.00 10.22 16.27
CA ALA A 172 -2.35 9.76 15.99
C ALA A 172 -3.18 10.82 15.24
N GLU A 173 -3.07 12.10 15.62
CA GLU A 173 -3.73 13.21 14.96
C GLU A 173 -3.21 13.38 13.52
N LYS A 174 -1.89 13.29 13.31
CA LYS A 174 -1.29 13.34 11.97
C LYS A 174 -1.80 12.22 11.07
N ARG A 175 -1.99 11.01 11.60
CA ARG A 175 -2.55 9.86 10.86
C ARG A 175 -4.03 10.06 10.55
N ALA A 176 -4.82 10.56 11.49
CA ALA A 176 -6.22 10.88 11.26
C ALA A 176 -6.37 11.99 10.21
N LYS A 177 -5.57 13.06 10.28
CA LYS A 177 -5.59 14.16 9.30
C LYS A 177 -5.32 13.68 7.88
N SER A 178 -4.42 12.71 7.68
CA SER A 178 -4.08 12.20 6.35
C SER A 178 -5.19 11.39 5.67
N VAL A 179 -6.21 10.94 6.42
CA VAL A 179 -7.40 10.32 5.83
C VAL A 179 -8.07 11.25 4.81
N THR A 180 -8.05 12.57 5.04
CA THR A 180 -8.65 13.55 4.11
C THR A 180 -8.06 13.46 2.71
N SER A 181 -6.73 13.27 2.64
CA SER A 181 -6.01 13.16 1.37
C SER A 181 -6.01 11.74 0.81
N GLU A 182 -6.14 10.70 1.64
CA GLU A 182 -6.01 9.29 1.18
C GLU A 182 -7.37 8.64 0.84
N ALA A 183 -8.42 8.95 1.59
CA ALA A 183 -9.73 8.31 1.44
C ALA A 183 -10.40 8.48 0.06
N PRO A 184 -10.26 9.61 -0.66
CA PRO A 184 -10.76 9.72 -2.02
C PRO A 184 -10.18 8.64 -2.95
N TYR A 185 -8.91 8.27 -2.77
CA TYR A 185 -8.25 7.25 -3.58
C TYR A 185 -8.68 5.84 -3.18
N TRP A 186 -8.95 5.58 -1.89
CA TRP A 186 -9.56 4.32 -1.48
C TRP A 186 -10.93 4.13 -2.11
N ARG A 187 -11.76 5.18 -2.13
CA ARG A 187 -13.06 5.16 -2.83
C ARG A 187 -12.88 4.92 -4.33
N GLU A 188 -11.90 5.56 -4.95
CA GLU A 188 -11.59 5.35 -6.38
C GLU A 188 -11.15 3.91 -6.67
N LEU A 189 -10.30 3.31 -5.83
CA LEU A 189 -9.88 1.92 -5.99
C LEU A 189 -11.08 0.96 -5.98
N VAL A 190 -12.02 1.15 -5.06
CA VAL A 190 -13.27 0.37 -5.01
C VAL A 190 -14.14 0.64 -6.24
N GLY A 191 -14.38 1.91 -6.57
CA GLY A 191 -15.34 2.31 -7.60
C GLY A 191 -14.87 2.11 -9.04
N LYS A 192 -13.56 2.12 -9.31
CA LYS A 192 -13.01 2.10 -10.68
C LYS A 192 -12.00 0.99 -10.94
N HIS A 193 -11.37 0.44 -9.91
CA HIS A 193 -10.27 -0.53 -10.06
C HIS A 193 -10.60 -1.91 -9.48
N GLY A 194 -11.88 -2.17 -9.19
CA GLY A 194 -12.36 -3.49 -8.75
C GLY A 194 -11.83 -3.92 -7.38
N ALA A 195 -11.38 -2.97 -6.54
CA ALA A 195 -10.91 -3.31 -5.21
C ALA A 195 -12.06 -3.80 -4.32
N VAL A 196 -11.79 -4.83 -3.53
CA VAL A 196 -12.71 -5.37 -2.53
C VAL A 196 -12.61 -4.55 -1.26
N GLU A 197 -13.74 -4.06 -0.77
CA GLU A 197 -13.80 -3.27 0.46
C GLU A 197 -14.18 -4.14 1.66
N ALA A 198 -13.31 -4.18 2.68
CA ALA A 198 -13.61 -4.78 3.97
C ALA A 198 -14.27 -3.74 4.89
N VAL A 199 -15.59 -3.56 4.72
CA VAL A 199 -16.39 -2.62 5.53
C VAL A 199 -16.42 -3.05 7.00
N ASN A 200 -16.40 -2.09 7.92
CA ASN A 200 -16.40 -2.33 9.37
C ASN A 200 -15.25 -3.24 9.82
N TRP A 201 -14.05 -3.05 9.26
CA TRP A 201 -12.87 -3.82 9.60
C TRP A 201 -12.56 -3.75 11.10
N ARG A 202 -12.62 -4.91 11.78
CA ARG A 202 -12.55 -5.03 13.25
C ARG A 202 -11.17 -5.42 13.80
N PHE A 203 -10.15 -5.51 12.94
CA PHE A 203 -8.83 -6.00 13.32
C PHE A 203 -7.73 -4.93 13.13
N PRO A 204 -7.81 -3.78 13.83
CA PRO A 204 -6.72 -2.82 13.87
C PRO A 204 -5.48 -3.38 14.58
N GLU A 205 -4.33 -2.73 14.40
CA GLU A 205 -3.03 -3.27 14.82
C GLU A 205 -2.94 -3.61 16.32
N PHE A 206 -3.61 -2.84 17.18
CA PHE A 206 -3.57 -3.07 18.63
C PHE A 206 -4.25 -4.39 19.03
N VAL A 207 -5.27 -4.84 18.29
CA VAL A 207 -6.03 -6.06 18.61
C VAL A 207 -5.15 -7.31 18.52
N TYR A 208 -4.18 -7.34 17.60
CA TYR A 208 -3.29 -8.51 17.46
C TYR A 208 -2.31 -8.66 18.63
N LYS A 209 -1.98 -7.56 19.33
CA LYS A 209 -1.17 -7.62 20.55
C LYS A 209 -1.98 -8.19 21.73
N GLU A 210 -3.28 -7.90 21.75
CA GLU A 210 -4.20 -8.33 22.81
C GLU A 210 -4.63 -9.80 22.62
N SER A 211 -4.77 -10.26 21.38
CA SER A 211 -5.19 -11.62 21.07
C SER A 211 -4.52 -12.15 19.80
N PRO A 212 -3.58 -13.12 19.93
CA PRO A 212 -2.99 -13.79 18.77
C PRO A 212 -4.03 -14.48 17.87
N ALA A 213 -5.17 -14.92 18.43
CA ALA A 213 -6.26 -15.52 17.67
C ALA A 213 -6.92 -14.54 16.69
N SER A 214 -6.85 -13.23 16.95
CA SER A 214 -7.40 -12.21 16.07
C SER A 214 -6.74 -12.16 14.70
N LEU A 215 -5.47 -12.59 14.59
CA LEU A 215 -4.80 -12.66 13.29
C LEU A 215 -5.41 -13.75 12.40
N GLN A 216 -5.76 -14.90 12.98
CA GLN A 216 -6.45 -15.97 12.25
C GLN A 216 -7.90 -15.59 11.89
N GLN A 217 -8.58 -14.84 12.77
CA GLN A 217 -9.91 -14.31 12.46
C GLN A 217 -9.88 -13.26 11.34
N ALA A 218 -8.86 -12.39 11.33
CA ALA A 218 -8.62 -11.44 10.24
C ALA A 218 -8.39 -12.16 8.91
N LYS A 219 -7.54 -13.20 8.90
CA LYS A 219 -7.34 -14.07 7.73
C LYS A 219 -8.67 -14.65 7.22
N LYS A 220 -9.45 -15.27 8.12
CA LYS A 220 -10.74 -15.87 7.77
C LYS A 220 -11.69 -14.85 7.15
N HIS A 221 -11.80 -13.66 7.75
CA HIS A 221 -12.65 -12.59 7.22
C HIS A 221 -12.20 -12.12 5.83
N LEU A 222 -10.89 -12.00 5.59
CA LEU A 222 -10.37 -11.66 4.26
C LEU A 222 -10.70 -12.74 3.22
N LEU A 223 -10.55 -14.02 3.57
CA LEU A 223 -10.89 -15.13 2.67
C LEU A 223 -12.39 -15.25 2.38
N GLU A 224 -13.24 -14.88 3.35
CA GLU A 224 -14.70 -14.81 3.15
C GLU A 224 -15.10 -13.64 2.23
N LEU A 225 -14.35 -12.53 2.27
CA LEU A 225 -14.57 -11.39 1.37
C LEU A 225 -14.13 -11.71 -0.07
N ASP A 226 -13.00 -12.39 -0.23
CA ASP A 226 -12.49 -12.82 -1.53
C ASP A 226 -11.68 -14.11 -1.39
N GLY A 227 -12.27 -15.21 -1.86
CA GLY A 227 -11.66 -16.55 -1.81
C GLY A 227 -10.36 -16.66 -2.61
N THR A 228 -10.13 -15.78 -3.60
CA THR A 228 -8.88 -15.78 -4.39
C THR A 228 -7.67 -15.37 -3.54
N LEU A 229 -7.90 -14.67 -2.42
CA LEU A 229 -6.84 -14.32 -1.47
C LEU A 229 -6.20 -15.55 -0.81
N GLY A 230 -6.84 -16.72 -0.89
CA GLY A 230 -6.30 -18.00 -0.45
C GLY A 230 -4.99 -18.38 -1.16
N LEU A 231 -4.71 -17.79 -2.33
CA LEU A 231 -3.43 -17.96 -3.01
C LEU A 231 -2.26 -17.35 -2.22
N PHE A 232 -2.48 -16.23 -1.52
CA PHE A 232 -1.43 -15.44 -0.87
C PHE A 232 -1.22 -15.78 0.60
N PHE A 233 -2.23 -16.28 1.32
CA PHE A 233 -2.15 -16.51 2.76
C PHE A 233 -1.78 -17.96 3.10
N GLN A 234 -0.98 -18.15 4.15
CA GLN A 234 -0.63 -19.46 4.73
C GLN A 234 -1.68 -19.86 5.75
#